data_AF-B6THE8-F1
#
_entry.id   AF-B6THE8-F1
#
_cell.length_a   1.000
_cell.length_b   1.000
_cell.length_c   1.000
_cell.angle_alpha   90.00
_cell.angle_beta   90.00
_cell.angle_gamma   90.00
#
_symmetry.space_group_name_H-M   'P 1'
#
loop_
_entity.id
_entity.type
_entity.pdbx_description
1 polymer ?
#
loop_
_entity_poly.entity_id
_entity_poly.type
_entity_poly.pdbx_seq_one_letter_code
_entity_poly.pdbx_strand_id
1 'polypeptide(L)'
;MAGSRFGSFKSEKGDSASAAAAAGGAAQRRDPYEVLGVGRTATDQEIKSAFRRMALKYHPDKNGDDPVASDRFQEVTFSYNILSDPDKRRQYDTSGFDAIESDSQELELDLSSLNTVNTVFAALFSKLGVPIKTTVSATVLEEALNGSVMVSQLQLGNSVQRKVEKQSAHFYSVDITEKQAKMGLVCRVHSNDKSKFKLLYFELEENGGLSLALQEDSVKVGKVTAAGMYFLGFPVYRFEQNNLAAAAKDSDGAFFKRLDSFQPCDIHELKPGTHFFAVYGDNFFKSASYTIEVVCGESFPAEKEMLRNVEAKILTKRAELSKFESEYREVLAKFTEMTSKYTQEMQAIDGLLKERNEIHASYTNNPPLKRSSSRNKAKSPSKVAKTGTEKHHQKEKKVKDHCMEGCGSDSDNSSEKKSKERFPRKKWLNLPFKLDRRKTC
;
A
#
# COMPACT_ATOMS: atom_id res chain seq x y z
N MET A 1 -87.29 8.79 4.63
CA MET A 1 -87.57 8.63 6.07
C MET A 1 -86.30 8.16 6.78
N ALA A 2 -85.95 8.86 7.86
CA ALA A 2 -85.08 8.56 9.00
C ALA A 2 -84.04 7.40 8.97
N GLY A 3 -82.83 7.72 9.46
CA GLY A 3 -81.84 6.78 10.04
C GLY A 3 -80.42 7.02 9.50
N SER A 4 -79.55 7.82 10.15
CA SER A 4 -78.56 7.40 11.19
C SER A 4 -77.67 6.22 10.75
N ARG A 5 -76.34 6.15 10.91
CA ARG A 5 -75.29 6.88 11.66
C ARG A 5 -73.97 6.13 11.34
N PHE A 6 -72.81 6.81 11.40
CA PHE A 6 -71.46 6.32 11.79
C PHE A 6 -70.84 5.11 11.05
N GLY A 7 -69.55 5.04 10.68
CA GLY A 7 -68.37 5.86 10.90
C GLY A 7 -67.09 5.09 10.50
N SER A 8 -65.99 5.83 10.28
CA SER A 8 -64.56 5.44 10.14
C SER A 8 -64.15 4.55 8.95
N PHE A 9 -63.36 4.97 7.95
CA PHE A 9 -62.19 5.88 7.80
C PHE A 9 -60.85 5.39 8.39
N LYS A 10 -60.01 4.81 7.51
CA LYS A 10 -58.56 5.06 7.22
C LYS A 10 -58.02 3.84 6.45
N SER A 11 -57.91 3.84 5.13
CA SER A 11 -57.08 4.65 4.21
C SER A 11 -55.59 4.33 4.27
N GLU A 12 -55.14 3.79 3.14
CA GLU A 12 -53.80 3.43 2.72
C GLU A 12 -52.87 4.62 2.42
N LYS A 13 -51.59 4.27 2.22
CA LYS A 13 -50.57 4.83 1.29
C LYS A 13 -49.73 6.06 1.67
N GLY A 14 -48.44 5.94 1.28
CA GLY A 14 -47.48 7.03 1.01
C GLY A 14 -46.33 7.07 2.01
N ASP A 15 -45.21 6.39 1.75
CA ASP A 15 -44.02 6.90 1.03
C ASP A 15 -43.15 7.83 1.89
N SER A 16 -41.93 7.38 2.22
CA SER A 16 -40.68 8.07 1.82
C SER A 16 -39.45 7.50 2.53
N ALA A 17 -38.39 7.36 1.75
CA ALA A 17 -37.08 6.82 2.04
C ALA A 17 -36.22 7.62 3.05
N SER A 18 -35.13 6.96 3.47
CA SER A 18 -33.83 7.49 3.89
C SER A 18 -33.49 7.45 5.39
N ALA A 19 -32.71 6.43 5.75
CA ALA A 19 -31.60 6.50 6.72
C ALA A 19 -30.80 5.18 6.66
N ALA A 20 -30.18 4.91 5.50
CA ALA A 20 -29.07 3.98 5.39
C ALA A 20 -27.78 4.81 5.48
N ALA A 21 -27.03 4.70 6.58
CA ALA A 21 -25.72 5.32 6.72
C ALA A 21 -24.80 4.49 7.63
N ALA A 22 -23.78 3.91 6.99
CA ALA A 22 -22.43 3.70 7.50
C ALA A 22 -22.19 2.75 8.69
N ALA A 23 -22.11 1.45 8.40
CA ALA A 23 -21.22 0.53 9.13
C ALA A 23 -20.75 -0.58 8.16
N GLY A 24 -19.92 -0.22 7.17
CA GLY A 24 -19.18 -1.19 6.37
C GLY A 24 -18.03 -1.73 7.21
N GLY A 25 -18.11 -3.00 7.60
CA GLY A 25 -17.12 -3.66 8.45
C GLY A 25 -15.74 -3.70 7.81
N ALA A 26 -14.72 -3.29 8.58
CA ALA A 26 -13.33 -3.60 8.29
C ALA A 26 -13.17 -5.12 8.36
N ALA A 27 -12.84 -5.77 7.24
CA ALA A 27 -12.44 -7.17 7.27
C ALA A 27 -11.15 -7.29 8.08
N GLN A 28 -11.26 -7.71 9.35
CA GLN A 28 -10.12 -8.01 10.21
C GLN A 28 -9.28 -9.11 9.56
N ARG A 29 -7.98 -8.83 9.31
CA ARG A 29 -7.02 -9.84 8.83
C ARG A 29 -6.93 -10.97 9.86
N ARG A 30 -6.72 -12.21 9.38
CA ARG A 30 -6.61 -13.38 10.25
C ARG A 30 -5.26 -13.39 10.97
N ASP A 31 -5.22 -13.96 12.17
CA ASP A 31 -4.00 -14.08 12.97
C ASP A 31 -2.90 -14.83 12.19
N PRO A 32 -1.67 -14.31 12.02
CA PRO A 32 -0.60 -14.95 11.29
C PRO A 32 -0.29 -16.37 11.77
N TYR A 33 -0.41 -16.62 13.08
CA TYR A 33 -0.22 -17.94 13.67
C TYR A 33 -1.29 -18.93 13.17
N GLU A 34 -2.55 -18.49 13.08
CA GLU A 34 -3.65 -19.30 12.53
C GLU A 34 -3.51 -19.51 11.01
N VAL A 35 -3.05 -18.49 10.28
CA VAL A 35 -2.86 -18.58 8.83
C VAL A 35 -1.80 -19.63 8.49
N LEU A 36 -0.68 -19.67 9.23
CA LEU A 36 0.35 -20.69 9.06
C LEU A 36 -0.01 -22.02 9.73
N GLY A 37 -0.95 -22.01 10.67
CA GLY A 37 -1.34 -23.18 11.45
C GLY A 37 -0.26 -23.62 12.43
N VAL A 38 0.34 -22.65 13.11
CA VAL A 38 1.39 -22.84 14.14
C VAL A 38 0.97 -22.20 15.46
N GLY A 39 1.47 -22.71 16.58
CA GLY A 39 1.21 -22.11 17.88
C GLY A 39 1.98 -20.80 18.09
N ARG A 40 1.55 -19.97 19.06
CA ARG A 40 2.26 -18.72 19.42
C ARG A 40 3.68 -18.96 19.94
N THR A 41 3.95 -20.14 20.48
CA THR A 41 5.28 -20.59 20.94
C THR A 41 6.09 -21.29 19.86
N ALA A 42 5.66 -21.27 18.59
CA ALA A 42 6.35 -21.96 17.52
C ALA A 42 7.77 -21.42 17.32
N THR A 43 8.71 -22.33 17.12
CA THR A 43 10.10 -22.01 16.78
C THR A 43 10.21 -21.48 15.36
N ASP A 44 11.29 -20.77 15.05
CA ASP A 44 11.54 -20.25 13.69
C ASP A 44 11.56 -21.37 12.64
N GLN A 45 12.03 -22.57 13.03
CA GLN A 45 12.03 -23.75 12.17
C GLN A 45 10.62 -24.27 11.87
N GLU A 46 9.72 -24.25 12.85
CA GLU A 46 8.31 -24.63 12.67
C GLU A 46 7.56 -23.63 11.80
N ILE A 47 7.77 -22.33 12.02
CA ILE A 47 7.21 -21.26 11.19
C ILE A 47 7.66 -21.40 9.73
N LYS A 48 8.97 -21.58 9.50
CA LYS A 48 9.53 -21.83 8.16
C LYS A 48 8.93 -23.09 7.52
N SER A 49 8.78 -24.17 8.29
CA SER A 49 8.20 -25.42 7.78
C SER A 49 6.72 -25.28 7.43
N ALA A 50 5.96 -24.59 8.25
CA ALA A 50 4.55 -24.34 8.03
C ALA A 50 4.31 -23.45 6.81
N PHE A 51 5.10 -22.39 6.66
CA PHE A 51 5.10 -21.54 5.47
C PHE A 51 5.41 -22.36 4.21
N ARG A 52 6.47 -23.17 4.20
CA ARG A 52 6.81 -24.04 3.06
C ARG A 52 5.63 -24.92 2.65
N ARG A 53 4.97 -25.56 3.62
CA ARG A 53 3.81 -26.43 3.37
C ARG A 53 2.62 -25.67 2.78
N MET A 54 2.28 -24.51 3.34
CA MET A 54 1.15 -23.69 2.86
C MET A 54 1.44 -23.07 1.50
N ALA A 55 2.65 -22.60 1.27
CA ALA A 55 3.09 -22.05 0.00
C ALA A 55 3.03 -23.07 -1.14
N LEU A 56 3.47 -24.31 -0.89
CA LEU A 56 3.36 -25.39 -1.87
C LEU A 56 1.91 -25.80 -2.14
N LYS A 57 1.02 -25.64 -1.15
CA LYS A 57 -0.42 -25.93 -1.27
C LYS A 57 -1.13 -24.88 -2.13
N TYR A 58 -0.85 -23.60 -1.89
CA TYR A 58 -1.49 -22.48 -2.58
C TYR A 58 -0.64 -21.91 -3.74
N HIS A 59 0.37 -22.67 -4.20
CA HIS A 59 1.22 -22.26 -5.32
C HIS A 59 0.37 -22.07 -6.60
N PRO A 60 0.44 -20.94 -7.32
CA PRO A 60 -0.35 -20.69 -8.52
C PRO A 60 0.10 -21.51 -9.71
N ASP A 61 1.25 -22.18 -9.67
CA ASP A 61 1.55 -23.20 -10.67
C ASP A 61 0.59 -24.41 -10.55
N LYS A 62 0.15 -24.73 -9.32
CA LYS A 62 -0.83 -25.80 -9.07
C LYS A 62 -2.28 -25.29 -9.08
N ASN A 63 -2.48 -23.98 -8.87
CA ASN A 63 -3.79 -23.36 -8.67
C ASN A 63 -3.99 -22.13 -9.57
N GLY A 64 -3.48 -22.15 -10.80
CA GLY A 64 -3.37 -20.96 -11.65
C GLY A 64 -4.68 -20.23 -11.96
N ASP A 65 -5.80 -20.96 -11.95
CA ASP A 65 -7.13 -20.42 -12.24
C ASP A 65 -7.98 -20.19 -10.97
N ASP A 66 -7.42 -20.41 -9.77
CA ASP A 66 -8.13 -20.23 -8.51
C ASP A 66 -7.75 -18.90 -7.82
N PRO A 67 -8.62 -17.87 -7.90
CA PRO A 67 -8.36 -16.59 -7.23
C PRO A 67 -8.27 -16.76 -5.70
N VAL A 68 -8.95 -17.75 -5.12
CA VAL A 68 -8.91 -18.00 -3.67
C VAL A 68 -7.53 -18.51 -3.27
N ALA A 69 -6.90 -19.37 -4.08
CA ALA A 69 -5.53 -19.82 -3.81
C ALA A 69 -4.53 -18.65 -3.86
N SER A 70 -4.70 -17.72 -4.79
CA SER A 70 -3.90 -16.49 -4.86
C SER A 70 -4.04 -15.65 -3.58
N ASP A 71 -5.27 -15.38 -3.14
CA ASP A 71 -5.54 -14.62 -1.91
C ASP A 71 -4.96 -15.32 -0.67
N ARG A 72 -5.12 -16.64 -0.57
CA ARG A 72 -4.53 -17.44 0.51
C ARG A 72 -3.01 -17.44 0.47
N PHE A 73 -2.39 -17.46 -0.70
CA PHE A 73 -0.95 -17.39 -0.85
C PHE A 73 -0.40 -16.03 -0.39
N GLN A 74 -1.08 -14.94 -0.75
CA GLN A 74 -0.73 -13.60 -0.26
C GLN A 74 -0.82 -13.53 1.26
N GLU A 75 -1.90 -14.07 1.85
CA GLU A 75 -2.10 -14.05 3.30
C GLU A 75 -1.07 -14.92 4.04
N VAL A 76 -0.74 -16.11 3.51
CA VAL A 76 0.31 -16.99 4.03
C VAL A 76 1.67 -16.30 3.99
N THR A 77 1.96 -15.59 2.90
CA THR A 77 3.20 -14.83 2.75
C THR A 77 3.28 -13.70 3.76
N PHE A 78 2.22 -12.90 3.86
CA PHE A 78 2.15 -11.78 4.80
C PHE A 78 2.35 -12.28 6.24
N SER A 79 1.70 -13.40 6.57
CA SER A 79 1.83 -14.03 7.89
C SER A 79 3.25 -14.51 8.17
N TYR A 80 3.92 -15.10 7.17
CA TYR A 80 5.32 -15.49 7.30
C TYR A 80 6.23 -14.27 7.48
N ASN A 81 6.02 -13.17 6.76
CA ASN A 81 6.84 -11.95 6.89
C ASN A 81 6.83 -11.40 8.33
N ILE A 82 5.66 -11.41 8.97
CA ILE A 82 5.52 -10.97 10.36
C ILE A 82 6.23 -11.95 11.30
N LEU A 83 6.01 -13.25 11.12
CA LEU A 83 6.46 -14.26 12.08
C LEU A 83 7.92 -14.69 11.91
N SER A 84 8.51 -14.49 10.73
CA SER A 84 9.90 -14.89 10.43
C SER A 84 10.93 -13.91 10.95
N ASP A 85 10.54 -12.64 11.14
CA ASP A 85 11.37 -11.58 11.68
C ASP A 85 11.08 -11.46 13.19
N PRO A 86 12.07 -11.69 14.08
CA PRO A 86 11.87 -11.61 15.53
C PRO A 86 11.35 -10.25 16.01
N ASP A 87 11.72 -9.15 15.34
CA ASP A 87 11.28 -7.81 15.71
C ASP A 87 9.81 -7.58 15.32
N LYS A 88 9.43 -7.93 14.10
CA LYS A 88 8.03 -7.85 13.65
C LYS A 88 7.13 -8.80 14.44
N ARG A 89 7.59 -10.02 14.73
CA ARG A 89 6.84 -10.97 15.55
C ARG A 89 6.56 -10.41 16.93
N ARG A 90 7.57 -9.81 17.59
CA ARG A 90 7.42 -9.15 18.89
C ARG A 90 6.45 -7.98 18.83
N GLN A 91 6.53 -7.14 17.79
CA GLN A 91 5.60 -6.01 17.59
C GLN A 91 4.16 -6.50 17.42
N TYR A 92 3.94 -7.53 16.60
CA TYR A 92 2.63 -8.14 16.41
C TYR A 92 2.10 -8.77 17.70
N ASP A 93 2.94 -9.48 18.45
CA ASP A 93 2.55 -10.10 19.72
C ASP A 93 2.17 -9.06 20.79
N THR A 94 2.78 -7.87 20.75
CA THR A 94 2.52 -6.80 21.72
C THR A 94 1.30 -5.95 21.34
N SER A 95 1.15 -5.59 20.06
CA SER A 95 0.25 -4.53 19.60
C SER A 95 -0.71 -4.96 18.49
N GLY A 96 -0.66 -6.23 18.06
CA GLY A 96 -1.47 -6.74 16.96
C GLY A 96 -1.11 -6.11 15.60
N PHE A 97 -2.07 -6.14 14.67
CA PHE A 97 -1.85 -5.62 13.32
C PHE A 97 -1.62 -4.10 13.25
N ASP A 98 -2.07 -3.33 14.24
CA ASP A 98 -1.97 -1.86 14.21
C ASP A 98 -0.50 -1.38 14.25
N ALA A 99 0.39 -2.10 14.95
CA ALA A 99 1.82 -1.78 14.93
C ALA A 99 2.48 -2.18 13.61
N ILE A 100 2.04 -3.30 13.04
CA ILE A 100 2.63 -3.87 11.83
C ILE A 100 2.25 -3.06 10.61
N GLU A 101 1.00 -2.59 10.48
CA GLU A 101 0.54 -1.80 9.32
C GLU A 101 1.37 -0.53 9.08
N SER A 102 2.04 -0.01 10.10
CA SER A 102 2.92 1.15 9.99
C SER A 102 4.22 0.87 9.19
N ASP A 103 4.71 -0.37 9.22
CA ASP A 103 5.91 -0.83 8.50
C ASP A 103 5.60 -1.79 7.31
N SER A 104 4.33 -2.16 7.12
CA SER A 104 3.92 -3.33 6.31
C SER A 104 3.83 -3.18 4.80
N GLN A 105 4.17 -2.03 4.21
CA GLN A 105 4.04 -1.88 2.76
C GLN A 105 5.18 -2.52 1.97
N GLU A 106 6.25 -2.95 2.65
CA GLU A 106 7.42 -3.52 2.01
C GLU A 106 7.64 -4.96 2.46
N LEU A 107 7.27 -5.89 1.58
CA LEU A 107 7.56 -7.30 1.78
C LEU A 107 9.06 -7.55 1.54
N GLU A 108 9.87 -7.35 2.59
CA GLU A 108 11.25 -7.82 2.62
C GLU A 108 11.26 -9.30 2.99
N LEU A 109 11.47 -10.17 2.01
CA LEU A 109 11.73 -11.59 2.26
C LEU A 109 13.23 -11.81 2.14
N ASP A 110 13.89 -11.96 3.29
CA ASP A 110 15.25 -12.50 3.31
C ASP A 110 15.21 -13.99 2.97
N LEU A 111 15.41 -14.27 1.69
CA LEU A 111 15.46 -15.61 1.13
C LEU A 111 16.83 -16.28 1.33
N SER A 112 17.82 -15.64 1.94
CA SER A 112 19.17 -16.21 2.11
C SER A 112 19.17 -17.58 2.82
N SER A 113 18.17 -17.88 3.66
CA SER A 113 18.12 -19.11 4.46
C SER A 113 17.43 -20.34 3.82
N LEU A 114 17.00 -20.28 2.55
CA LEU A 114 16.16 -21.32 1.91
C LEU A 114 16.77 -21.88 0.60
N ASN A 115 17.97 -22.47 0.67
CA ASN A 115 18.85 -22.87 -0.46
C ASN A 115 18.25 -23.59 -1.70
N THR A 116 17.05 -24.19 -1.66
CA THR A 116 16.39 -24.76 -2.87
C THR A 116 15.00 -24.19 -3.13
N VAL A 117 14.33 -23.66 -2.11
CA VAL A 117 12.97 -23.15 -2.23
C VAL A 117 12.95 -21.71 -2.73
N ASN A 118 14.06 -20.98 -2.57
CA ASN A 118 14.27 -19.60 -3.04
C ASN A 118 13.85 -19.37 -4.49
N THR A 119 14.23 -20.29 -5.38
CA THR A 119 13.96 -20.20 -6.81
C THR A 119 12.47 -20.37 -7.09
N VAL A 120 11.79 -21.30 -6.42
CA VAL A 120 10.34 -21.48 -6.61
C VAL A 120 9.57 -20.29 -6.06
N PHE A 121 9.93 -19.83 -4.86
CA PHE A 121 9.33 -18.67 -4.22
C PHE A 121 9.55 -17.37 -4.99
N ALA A 122 10.78 -17.06 -5.37
CA ALA A 122 11.07 -15.84 -6.12
C ALA A 122 10.37 -15.81 -7.49
N ALA A 123 10.22 -16.98 -8.16
CA ALA A 123 9.51 -17.09 -9.43
C ALA A 123 8.03 -16.81 -9.22
N LEU A 124 7.49 -17.35 -8.13
CA LEU A 124 6.12 -17.16 -7.72
C LEU A 124 5.79 -15.69 -7.45
N PHE A 125 6.52 -15.04 -6.55
CA PHE A 125 6.32 -13.62 -6.24
C PHE A 125 6.48 -12.73 -7.47
N SER A 126 7.46 -13.04 -8.32
CA SER A 126 7.63 -12.36 -9.61
C SER A 126 6.41 -12.53 -10.52
N LYS A 127 5.76 -13.69 -10.54
CA LYS A 127 4.55 -13.97 -11.34
C LYS A 127 3.30 -13.30 -10.77
N LEU A 128 3.21 -13.16 -9.45
CA LEU A 128 2.12 -12.46 -8.77
C LEU A 128 2.28 -10.93 -8.77
N GLY A 129 3.39 -10.40 -9.29
CA GLY A 129 3.66 -8.96 -9.33
C GLY A 129 3.97 -8.35 -7.96
N VAL A 130 4.27 -9.18 -6.96
CA VAL A 130 4.70 -8.71 -5.64
C VAL A 130 6.18 -8.34 -5.74
N PRO A 131 6.57 -7.07 -5.54
CA PRO A 131 7.97 -6.69 -5.53
C PRO A 131 8.66 -7.37 -4.34
N ILE A 132 9.68 -8.18 -4.59
CA ILE A 132 10.59 -8.66 -3.55
C ILE A 132 11.79 -7.72 -3.58
N LYS A 133 12.07 -7.03 -2.47
CA LYS A 133 13.36 -6.37 -2.28
C LYS A 133 14.44 -7.44 -2.21
N THR A 134 15.41 -7.34 -3.09
CA THR A 134 16.57 -8.23 -3.15
C THR A 134 17.78 -7.52 -2.56
N THR A 135 18.65 -8.28 -1.90
CA THR A 135 19.94 -7.81 -1.42
C THR A 135 21.05 -8.34 -2.31
N VAL A 136 22.19 -7.65 -2.33
CA VAL A 136 23.41 -8.20 -2.93
C VAL A 136 23.84 -9.41 -2.11
N SER A 137 24.17 -10.52 -2.77
CA SER A 137 24.54 -11.76 -2.07
C SER A 137 25.76 -11.56 -1.16
N ALA A 138 25.72 -12.13 0.05
CA ALA A 138 26.83 -12.09 0.99
C ALA A 138 28.15 -12.57 0.38
N THR A 139 28.12 -13.63 -0.45
CA THR A 139 29.30 -14.16 -1.14
C THR A 139 30.00 -13.10 -2.00
N VAL A 140 29.26 -12.35 -2.81
CA VAL A 140 29.82 -11.26 -3.64
C VAL A 140 30.43 -10.15 -2.77
N LEU A 141 29.80 -9.83 -1.64
CA LEU A 141 30.30 -8.81 -0.72
C LEU A 141 31.56 -9.28 0.01
N GLU A 142 31.61 -10.53 0.46
CA GLU A 142 32.78 -11.14 1.09
C GLU A 142 33.95 -11.26 0.10
N GLU A 143 33.69 -11.68 -1.14
CA GLU A 143 34.69 -11.75 -2.20
C GLU A 143 35.30 -10.36 -2.49
N ALA A 144 34.47 -9.33 -2.52
CA ALA A 144 34.88 -7.95 -2.72
C ALA A 144 35.71 -7.43 -1.54
N LEU A 145 35.24 -7.65 -0.30
CA LEU A 145 35.91 -7.23 0.93
C LEU A 145 37.28 -7.92 1.12
N ASN A 146 37.43 -9.15 0.64
CA ASN A 146 38.69 -9.89 0.68
C ASN A 146 39.61 -9.61 -0.52
N GLY A 147 39.21 -8.74 -1.46
CA GLY A 147 40.00 -8.39 -2.64
C GLY A 147 40.13 -9.51 -3.68
N SER A 148 39.25 -10.52 -3.64
CA SER A 148 39.29 -11.70 -4.52
C SER A 148 38.57 -11.51 -5.87
N VAL A 149 37.89 -10.38 -6.04
CA VAL A 149 37.11 -10.07 -7.24
C VAL A 149 38.01 -9.62 -8.40
N MET A 150 37.62 -9.98 -9.63
CA MET A 150 38.27 -9.46 -10.83
C MET A 150 37.73 -8.07 -11.18
N VAL A 151 38.62 -7.08 -11.24
CA VAL A 151 38.30 -5.69 -11.58
C VAL A 151 38.77 -5.36 -13.00
N SER A 152 37.84 -4.92 -13.86
CA SER A 152 38.15 -4.44 -15.22
C SER A 152 38.28 -2.93 -15.26
N GLN A 153 39.34 -2.38 -15.84
CA GLN A 153 39.46 -0.92 -15.99
C GLN A 153 38.44 -0.39 -17.01
N LEU A 154 37.71 0.66 -16.63
CA LEU A 154 36.76 1.37 -17.48
C LEU A 154 37.27 2.79 -17.75
N GLN A 155 37.47 3.10 -19.02
CA GLN A 155 37.92 4.42 -19.46
C GLN A 155 36.74 5.40 -19.48
N LEU A 156 36.95 6.61 -18.97
CA LEU A 156 35.93 7.65 -18.98
C LEU A 156 35.45 7.96 -20.42
N GLY A 157 34.13 8.01 -20.61
CA GLY A 157 33.48 8.23 -21.90
C GLY A 157 33.32 6.98 -22.76
N ASN A 158 33.94 5.86 -22.41
CA ASN A 158 33.78 4.61 -23.14
C ASN A 158 32.67 3.75 -22.53
N SER A 159 31.77 3.27 -23.38
CA SER A 159 30.74 2.31 -22.98
C SER A 159 31.23 0.87 -23.13
N VAL A 160 30.85 0.02 -22.19
CA VAL A 160 31.17 -1.42 -22.18
C VAL A 160 29.90 -2.22 -22.04
N GLN A 161 29.65 -3.10 -23.01
CA GLN A 161 28.51 -4.03 -22.97
C GLN A 161 28.97 -5.40 -22.46
N ARG A 162 28.29 -5.93 -21.44
CA ARG A 162 28.56 -7.25 -20.87
C ARG A 162 27.27 -7.94 -20.43
N LYS A 163 27.41 -9.20 -20.04
CA LYS A 163 26.34 -10.04 -19.50
C LYS A 163 26.82 -10.66 -18.19
N VAL A 164 26.25 -10.26 -17.07
CA VAL A 164 26.57 -10.80 -15.75
C VAL A 164 25.63 -11.95 -15.41
N GLU A 165 26.16 -13.01 -14.79
CA GLU A 165 25.34 -14.12 -14.33
C GLU A 165 24.40 -13.72 -13.18
N LYS A 166 23.44 -14.59 -12.87
CA LYS A 166 22.48 -14.39 -11.79
C LYS A 166 23.21 -14.38 -10.43
N GLN A 167 22.86 -13.44 -9.56
CA GLN A 167 23.46 -13.32 -8.22
C GLN A 167 25.01 -13.21 -8.26
N SER A 168 25.54 -12.55 -9.28
CA SER A 168 26.98 -12.29 -9.47
C SER A 168 27.20 -10.83 -9.85
N ALA A 169 28.43 -10.35 -9.73
CA ALA A 169 28.80 -8.98 -10.11
C ALA A 169 30.01 -8.94 -11.04
N HIS A 170 30.02 -7.96 -11.94
CA HIS A 170 31.24 -7.54 -12.62
C HIS A 170 31.73 -6.22 -12.03
N PHE A 171 33.01 -6.18 -11.63
CA PHE A 171 33.63 -5.02 -11.00
C PHE A 171 34.45 -4.21 -12.01
N TYR A 172 34.45 -2.90 -11.83
CA TYR A 172 35.08 -1.92 -12.69
C TYR A 172 35.86 -0.90 -11.88
N SER A 173 37.07 -0.57 -12.32
CA SER A 173 37.83 0.57 -11.80
C SER A 173 37.78 1.73 -12.77
N VAL A 174 37.71 2.95 -12.24
CA VAL A 174 37.72 4.20 -13.01
C VAL A 174 38.70 5.16 -12.37
N ASP A 175 39.67 5.65 -13.14
CA ASP A 175 40.63 6.64 -12.68
C ASP A 175 40.12 8.06 -12.95
N ILE A 176 40.14 8.90 -11.92
CA ILE A 176 39.59 10.26 -11.93
C ILE A 176 40.70 11.25 -11.59
N THR A 177 40.95 12.19 -12.50
CA THR A 177 41.87 13.31 -12.29
C THR A 177 41.24 14.40 -11.43
N GLU A 178 42.07 15.30 -10.89
CA GLU A 178 41.59 16.46 -10.10
C GLU A 178 40.62 17.35 -10.89
N LYS A 179 40.88 17.56 -12.18
CA LYS A 179 39.96 18.30 -13.05
C LYS A 179 38.61 17.59 -13.16
N GLN A 180 38.61 16.28 -13.39
CA GLN A 180 37.37 15.50 -13.55
C GLN A 180 36.57 15.42 -12.25
N ALA A 181 37.24 15.26 -11.10
CA ALA A 181 36.60 15.30 -9.78
C ALA A 181 35.81 16.60 -9.56
N LYS A 182 36.41 17.77 -9.89
CA LYS A 182 35.75 19.08 -9.78
C LYS A 182 34.55 19.25 -10.72
N MET A 183 34.61 18.65 -11.91
CA MET A 183 33.51 18.69 -12.88
C MET A 183 32.35 17.78 -12.47
N GLY A 184 32.67 16.70 -11.75
CA GLY A 184 31.77 15.65 -11.34
C GLY A 184 31.76 14.49 -12.31
N LEU A 185 31.12 13.40 -11.91
CA LEU A 185 31.00 12.16 -12.68
C LEU A 185 29.58 11.61 -12.63
N VAL A 186 29.20 10.93 -13.70
CA VAL A 186 27.96 10.16 -13.79
C VAL A 186 28.31 8.75 -14.22
N CYS A 187 27.98 7.77 -13.38
CA CYS A 187 28.02 6.36 -13.74
C CYS A 187 26.62 5.94 -14.18
N ARG A 188 26.47 5.48 -15.41
CA ARG A 188 25.17 5.09 -15.97
C ARG A 188 25.22 3.66 -16.46
N VAL A 189 24.16 2.91 -16.15
CA VAL A 189 23.98 1.53 -16.62
C VAL A 189 22.59 1.39 -17.20
N HIS A 190 22.47 0.77 -18.37
CA HIS A 190 21.18 0.45 -18.97
C HIS A 190 21.15 -0.96 -19.57
N SER A 191 19.96 -1.52 -19.68
CA SER A 191 19.70 -2.81 -20.33
C SER A 191 18.56 -2.69 -21.32
N ASN A 192 18.86 -2.97 -22.59
CA ASN A 192 17.85 -3.05 -23.65
C ASN A 192 16.94 -4.28 -23.50
N ASP A 193 17.42 -5.32 -22.82
CA ASP A 193 16.68 -6.55 -22.53
C ASP A 193 15.75 -6.41 -21.31
N LYS A 194 15.69 -5.20 -20.70
CA LYS A 194 14.96 -4.93 -19.45
C LYS A 194 15.41 -5.85 -18.32
N SER A 195 16.69 -6.19 -18.29
CA SER A 195 17.27 -7.00 -17.23
C SER A 195 17.20 -6.27 -15.90
N LYS A 196 16.92 -6.98 -14.81
CA LYS A 196 17.05 -6.44 -13.46
C LYS A 196 18.51 -6.53 -13.03
N PHE A 197 19.05 -5.42 -12.55
CA PHE A 197 20.41 -5.33 -12.04
C PHE A 197 20.48 -4.29 -10.90
N LYS A 198 21.57 -4.32 -10.13
CA LYS A 198 21.93 -3.25 -9.20
C LYS A 198 23.24 -2.62 -9.65
N LEU A 199 23.32 -1.29 -9.61
CA LEU A 199 24.56 -0.54 -9.74
C LEU A 199 25.12 -0.31 -8.35
N LEU A 200 26.37 -0.69 -8.14
CA LEU A 200 27.05 -0.63 -6.85
C LEU A 200 28.28 0.29 -6.94
N TYR A 201 28.57 0.99 -5.86
CA TYR A 201 29.81 1.75 -5.68
C TYR A 201 30.50 1.28 -4.41
N PHE A 202 31.81 1.06 -4.51
CA PHE A 202 32.64 0.55 -3.44
C PHE A 202 33.75 1.54 -3.08
N GLU A 203 34.07 1.60 -1.79
CA GLU A 203 35.25 2.28 -1.27
C GLU A 203 36.40 1.28 -1.11
N LEU A 204 37.62 1.76 -1.30
CA LEU A 204 38.83 0.95 -1.15
C LEU A 204 39.23 0.93 0.33
N GLU A 205 39.31 -0.27 0.88
CA GLU A 205 39.77 -0.51 2.25
C GLU A 205 41.32 -0.59 2.32
N GLU A 206 41.87 -0.37 3.50
CA GLU A 206 43.34 -0.41 3.72
C GLU A 206 43.97 -1.78 3.38
N ASN A 207 43.19 -2.86 3.51
CA ASN A 207 43.61 -4.23 3.19
C ASN A 207 43.57 -4.54 1.67
N GLY A 208 43.19 -3.57 0.83
CA GLY A 208 42.97 -3.77 -0.62
C GLY A 208 41.59 -4.35 -0.98
N GLY A 209 40.72 -4.55 0.02
CA GLY A 209 39.34 -4.95 -0.14
C GLY A 209 38.44 -3.82 -0.62
N LEU A 210 37.22 -4.17 -1.01
CA LEU A 210 36.19 -3.24 -1.46
C LEU A 210 34.97 -3.32 -0.54
N SER A 211 34.63 -2.23 0.15
CA SER A 211 33.44 -2.12 1.00
C SER A 211 32.30 -1.43 0.24
N LEU A 212 31.09 -1.97 0.34
CA LEU A 212 29.93 -1.42 -0.37
C LEU A 212 29.51 -0.09 0.27
N ALA A 213 29.52 0.99 -0.50
CA ALA A 213 29.20 2.34 -0.02
C ALA A 213 27.88 2.87 -0.59
N LEU A 214 27.55 2.59 -1.86
CA LEU A 214 26.25 2.93 -2.44
C LEU A 214 25.67 1.80 -3.28
N GLN A 215 24.34 1.75 -3.34
CA GLN A 215 23.57 0.87 -4.22
C GLN A 215 22.45 1.66 -4.90
N GLU A 216 22.19 1.33 -6.16
CA GLU A 216 21.03 1.78 -6.94
C GLU A 216 20.38 0.61 -7.66
N ASP A 217 19.08 0.46 -7.51
CA ASP A 217 18.31 -0.59 -8.16
C ASP A 217 17.93 -0.16 -9.60
N SER A 218 18.01 -1.09 -10.56
CA SER A 218 17.56 -0.79 -11.92
C SER A 218 16.05 -0.52 -11.95
N VAL A 219 15.65 0.61 -12.51
CA VAL A 219 14.26 0.99 -12.71
C VAL A 219 13.87 0.89 -14.18
N LYS A 220 12.61 0.54 -14.45
CA LYS A 220 12.09 0.48 -15.82
C LYS A 220 11.87 1.90 -16.35
N VAL A 221 12.62 2.29 -17.38
CA VAL A 221 12.52 3.59 -18.05
C VAL A 221 12.11 3.34 -19.51
N GLY A 222 10.82 3.52 -19.80
CA GLY A 222 10.26 3.25 -21.13
C GLY A 222 10.46 1.79 -21.58
N LYS A 223 11.32 1.58 -22.57
CA LYS A 223 11.62 0.25 -23.14
C LYS A 223 12.88 -0.40 -22.58
N VAL A 224 13.62 0.27 -21.70
CA VAL A 224 14.86 -0.23 -21.08
C VAL A 224 14.71 -0.31 -19.57
N THR A 225 15.65 -0.95 -18.89
CA THR A 225 15.90 -0.74 -17.45
C THR A 225 17.19 0.05 -17.29
N ALA A 226 17.25 0.95 -16.32
CA ALA A 226 18.40 1.83 -16.10
C ALA A 226 18.64 2.08 -14.61
N ALA A 227 19.90 2.30 -14.23
CA ALA A 227 20.31 2.85 -12.94
C ALA A 227 21.43 3.87 -13.19
N GLY A 228 21.56 4.85 -12.31
CA GLY A 228 22.61 5.86 -12.42
C GLY A 228 23.02 6.41 -11.05
N MET A 229 24.31 6.69 -10.92
CA MET A 229 24.90 7.36 -9.75
C MET A 229 25.52 8.69 -10.22
N TYR A 230 25.23 9.76 -9.48
CA TYR A 230 25.54 11.14 -9.86
C TYR A 230 26.42 11.80 -8.80
N PHE A 231 27.69 12.01 -9.12
CA PHE A 231 28.68 12.65 -8.25
C PHE A 231 28.99 14.05 -8.77
N LEU A 232 28.08 14.99 -8.54
CA LEU A 232 28.06 16.28 -9.22
C LEU A 232 28.74 17.43 -8.44
N GLY A 233 29.29 17.17 -7.24
CA GLY A 233 29.91 18.20 -6.40
C GLY A 233 28.89 19.12 -5.73
N PHE A 234 27.65 18.69 -5.61
CA PHE A 234 26.60 19.27 -4.77
C PHE A 234 25.63 18.14 -4.38
N PRO A 235 24.87 18.27 -3.28
CA PRO A 235 23.91 17.25 -2.86
C PRO A 235 22.90 16.95 -3.95
N VAL A 236 22.89 15.70 -4.43
CA VAL A 236 21.87 15.15 -5.34
C VAL A 236 20.86 14.39 -4.49
N TYR A 237 19.58 14.44 -4.83
CA TYR A 237 18.52 13.84 -4.01
C TYR A 237 17.94 12.58 -4.64
N ARG A 238 17.77 11.54 -3.83
CA ARG A 238 16.98 10.35 -4.18
C ARG A 238 15.53 10.59 -3.78
N PHE A 239 14.61 10.08 -4.60
CA PHE A 239 13.18 10.12 -4.33
C PHE A 239 12.55 8.76 -4.60
N GLU A 240 12.17 8.06 -3.54
CA GLU A 240 11.37 6.84 -3.68
C GLU A 240 9.90 7.21 -3.69
N GLN A 241 9.23 6.92 -4.80
CA GLN A 241 7.80 7.15 -4.91
C GLN A 241 7.07 6.05 -4.11
N ASN A 242 6.96 6.25 -2.80
CA ASN A 242 6.12 5.40 -1.99
C ASN A 242 4.66 5.63 -2.41
N ASN A 243 4.00 4.57 -2.87
CA ASN A 243 2.56 4.57 -3.15
C ASN A 243 1.75 4.57 -1.83
N LEU A 244 2.11 5.45 -0.89
CA LEU A 244 1.37 5.69 0.36
C LEU A 244 -0.10 6.05 0.10
N ALA A 245 -0.40 6.57 -1.09
CA ALA A 245 -1.74 6.94 -1.52
C ALA A 245 -2.73 5.76 -1.63
N ALA A 246 -2.27 4.51 -1.73
CA ALA A 246 -3.18 3.38 -1.96
C ALA A 246 -3.74 2.74 -0.68
N ALA A 247 -3.15 2.98 0.50
CA ALA A 247 -3.56 2.29 1.74
C ALA A 247 -3.73 3.18 2.98
N ALA A 248 -3.50 4.49 2.89
CA ALA A 248 -3.72 5.37 4.04
C ALA A 248 -5.24 5.63 4.23
N LYS A 249 -5.77 5.24 5.40
CA LYS A 249 -7.08 5.73 5.90
C LYS A 249 -7.14 7.26 5.97
N ASP A 250 -5.96 7.89 6.06
CA ASP A 250 -5.74 9.33 6.09
C ASP A 250 -5.17 9.82 4.74
N SER A 251 -6.07 10.27 3.85
CA SER A 251 -5.67 10.82 2.55
C SER A 251 -4.86 12.11 2.67
N ASP A 252 -5.08 12.88 3.73
CA ASP A 252 -4.42 14.17 3.94
C ASP A 252 -3.00 13.93 4.46
N GLY A 253 -2.83 13.01 5.41
CA GLY A 253 -1.51 12.55 5.86
C GLY A 253 -0.63 12.04 4.72
N ALA A 254 -1.20 11.29 3.76
CA ALA A 254 -0.46 10.84 2.57
C ALA A 254 0.02 12.00 1.68
N PHE A 255 -0.74 13.10 1.62
CA PHE A 255 -0.33 14.30 0.89
C PHE A 255 0.83 15.02 1.58
N PHE A 256 0.76 15.22 2.90
CA PHE A 256 1.81 15.92 3.65
C PHE A 256 3.13 15.15 3.67
N LYS A 257 3.08 13.82 3.72
CA LYS A 257 4.26 12.94 3.71
C LYS A 257 4.84 12.69 2.31
N ARG A 258 4.28 13.31 1.26
CA ARG A 258 4.63 13.01 -0.14
C ARG A 258 6.10 13.28 -0.50
N LEU A 259 6.78 14.18 0.22
CA LEU A 259 8.18 14.54 -0.01
C LEU A 259 9.13 14.00 1.09
N ASP A 260 8.65 13.15 2.00
CA ASP A 260 9.47 12.64 3.12
C ASP A 260 10.61 11.73 2.64
N SER A 261 10.39 11.01 1.55
CA SER A 261 11.40 10.15 0.90
C SER A 261 12.37 10.94 0.00
N PHE A 262 12.25 12.27 -0.10
CA PHE A 262 13.17 13.12 -0.86
C PHE A 262 14.41 13.44 -0.02
N GLN A 263 15.43 12.59 -0.10
CA GLN A 263 16.58 12.61 0.79
C GLN A 263 17.89 12.77 0.00
N PRO A 264 18.89 13.49 0.54
CA PRO A 264 20.17 13.65 -0.13
C PRO A 264 20.89 12.29 -0.22
N CYS A 265 21.58 12.04 -1.34
CA CYS A 265 22.50 10.93 -1.47
C CYS A 265 23.72 11.15 -0.55
N ASP A 266 24.15 10.09 0.13
CA ASP A 266 25.26 10.15 1.10
C ASP A 266 26.57 10.59 0.44
N ILE A 267 26.84 10.08 -0.78
CA ILE A 267 28.02 10.43 -1.56
C ILE A 267 27.58 11.15 -2.83
N HIS A 268 28.03 12.40 -2.97
CA HIS A 268 27.69 13.29 -4.09
C HIS A 268 28.92 13.92 -4.75
N GLU A 269 30.12 13.61 -4.26
CA GLU A 269 31.39 13.99 -4.83
C GLU A 269 32.40 12.85 -4.70
N LEU A 270 33.33 12.75 -5.67
CA LEU A 270 34.42 11.78 -5.66
C LEU A 270 35.74 12.53 -5.64
N LYS A 271 36.70 12.00 -4.87
CA LYS A 271 38.07 12.56 -4.81
C LYS A 271 38.84 12.19 -6.08
N PRO A 272 39.98 12.85 -6.36
CA PRO A 272 40.90 12.37 -7.38
C PRO A 272 41.47 11.01 -6.96
N GLY A 273 41.53 10.05 -7.88
CA GLY A 273 42.00 8.69 -7.60
C GLY A 273 41.23 7.61 -8.36
N THR A 274 41.41 6.37 -7.94
CA THR A 274 40.73 5.20 -8.51
C THR A 274 39.46 4.90 -7.72
N HIS A 275 38.35 4.76 -8.43
CA HIS A 275 37.03 4.47 -7.88
C HIS A 275 36.47 3.17 -8.43
N PHE A 276 35.69 2.45 -7.61
CA PHE A 276 35.23 1.11 -7.94
C PHE A 276 33.70 1.04 -8.06
N PHE A 277 33.23 0.55 -9.20
CA PHE A 277 31.82 0.34 -9.49
C PHE A 277 31.57 -1.15 -9.76
N ALA A 278 30.36 -1.63 -9.54
CA ALA A 278 29.98 -2.96 -10.01
C ALA A 278 28.56 -3.00 -10.54
N VAL A 279 28.32 -3.94 -11.48
CA VAL A 279 26.98 -4.26 -11.95
C VAL A 279 26.62 -5.66 -11.47
N TYR A 280 25.61 -5.75 -10.61
CA TYR A 280 25.13 -6.98 -10.00
C TYR A 280 23.89 -7.51 -10.74
N GLY A 281 23.91 -8.80 -11.10
CA GLY A 281 22.81 -9.49 -11.75
C GLY A 281 21.67 -9.81 -10.78
N ASP A 282 20.77 -8.84 -10.60
CA ASP A 282 19.68 -8.87 -9.62
C ASP A 282 18.46 -9.68 -10.07
N ASN A 283 18.69 -10.92 -10.48
CA ASN A 283 17.65 -11.84 -10.91
C ASN A 283 18.06 -13.27 -10.56
N PHE A 284 17.16 -14.02 -9.90
CA PHE A 284 17.43 -15.40 -9.50
C PHE A 284 17.42 -16.41 -10.66
N PHE A 285 16.90 -16.04 -11.83
CA PHE A 285 16.64 -16.97 -12.94
C PHE A 285 17.43 -16.67 -14.19
N LYS A 286 17.68 -15.37 -14.46
CA LYS A 286 18.26 -14.91 -15.72
C LYS A 286 19.49 -14.07 -15.43
N SER A 287 20.52 -14.27 -16.21
CA SER A 287 21.63 -13.31 -16.35
C SER A 287 21.12 -11.93 -16.76
N ALA A 288 21.84 -10.87 -16.40
CA ALA A 288 21.54 -9.52 -16.82
C ALA A 288 22.50 -9.06 -17.92
N SER A 289 21.96 -8.73 -19.10
CA SER A 289 22.71 -8.00 -20.14
C SER A 289 22.67 -6.51 -19.81
N TYR A 290 23.79 -5.80 -19.89
CA TYR A 290 23.85 -4.37 -19.61
C TYR A 290 24.95 -3.67 -20.40
N THR A 291 24.83 -2.35 -20.49
CA THR A 291 25.86 -1.43 -20.96
C THR A 291 26.17 -0.45 -19.84
N ILE A 292 27.42 -0.42 -19.39
CA ILE A 292 27.93 0.54 -18.39
C ILE A 292 28.80 1.59 -19.07
N GLU A 293 28.72 2.82 -18.58
CA GLU A 293 29.56 3.92 -19.01
C GLU A 293 29.72 4.91 -17.84
N VAL A 294 30.92 5.45 -17.69
CA VAL A 294 31.19 6.52 -16.73
C VAL A 294 31.62 7.76 -17.49
N VAL A 295 30.89 8.84 -17.34
CA VAL A 295 31.07 10.10 -18.07
C VAL A 295 31.39 11.24 -17.13
N CYS A 296 32.20 12.19 -17.59
CA CYS A 296 32.48 13.41 -16.85
C CYS A 296 31.31 14.40 -16.97
N GLY A 297 31.01 15.09 -15.86
CA GLY A 297 29.95 16.09 -15.75
C GLY A 297 30.09 17.28 -16.70
N GLU A 298 31.26 17.47 -17.34
CA GLU A 298 31.47 18.40 -18.47
C GLU A 298 30.43 18.23 -19.58
N SER A 299 29.90 17.02 -19.74
CA SER A 299 28.93 16.69 -20.79
C SER A 299 27.53 17.28 -20.53
N PHE A 300 27.25 17.80 -19.33
CA PHE A 300 25.89 18.19 -18.90
C PHE A 300 25.84 19.50 -18.09
N PRO A 301 26.45 20.62 -18.55
CA PRO A 301 26.55 21.83 -17.74
C PRO A 301 25.18 22.47 -17.47
N ALA A 302 24.28 22.45 -18.45
CA ALA A 302 22.95 23.04 -18.33
C ALA A 302 22.05 22.19 -17.43
N GLU A 303 22.06 20.87 -17.63
CA GLU A 303 21.27 19.92 -16.86
C GLU A 303 21.70 19.90 -15.39
N LYS A 304 23.00 20.03 -15.12
CA LYS A 304 23.56 20.15 -13.77
C LYS A 304 22.97 21.34 -13.01
N GLU A 305 22.89 22.49 -13.66
CA GLU A 305 22.33 23.71 -13.06
C GLU A 305 20.79 23.64 -12.98
N MET A 306 20.12 23.07 -13.98
CA MET A 306 18.68 22.84 -13.94
C MET A 306 18.29 21.90 -12.79
N LEU A 307 19.02 20.80 -12.60
CA LEU A 307 18.79 19.83 -11.52
C LEU A 307 18.89 20.52 -10.17
N ARG A 308 20.00 21.22 -9.91
CA ARG A 308 20.21 22.00 -8.68
C ARG A 308 19.05 22.95 -8.40
N ASN A 309 18.60 23.69 -9.42
CA ASN A 309 17.50 24.65 -9.29
C ASN A 309 16.15 23.97 -9.01
N VAL A 310 15.87 22.82 -9.62
CA VAL A 310 14.62 22.08 -9.39
C VAL A 310 14.62 21.44 -7.99
N GLU A 311 15.72 20.80 -7.60
CA GLU A 311 15.85 20.20 -6.26
C GLU A 311 15.73 21.26 -5.16
N ALA A 312 16.35 22.43 -5.33
CA ALA A 312 16.18 23.56 -4.40
C ALA A 312 14.70 23.98 -4.26
N LYS A 313 13.95 24.04 -5.37
CA LYS A 313 12.51 24.33 -5.34
C LYS A 313 11.70 23.24 -4.62
N ILE A 314 12.09 21.97 -4.79
CA ILE A 314 11.44 20.84 -4.09
C ILE A 314 11.69 20.97 -2.58
N LEU A 315 12.90 21.30 -2.15
CA LEU A 315 13.23 21.52 -0.74
C LEU A 315 12.45 22.69 -0.13
N THR A 316 12.32 23.80 -0.87
CA THR A 316 11.44 24.90 -0.45
C THR A 316 10.01 24.42 -0.27
N LYS A 317 9.47 23.65 -1.22
CA LYS A 317 8.12 23.09 -1.12
C LYS A 317 7.95 22.11 0.04
N ARG A 318 8.97 21.30 0.35
CA ARG A 318 8.97 20.40 1.51
C ARG A 318 8.86 21.17 2.83
N ALA A 319 9.64 22.24 2.99
CA ALA A 319 9.56 23.10 4.16
C ALA A 319 8.21 23.82 4.27
N GLU A 320 7.70 24.35 3.16
CA GLU A 320 6.37 24.96 3.09
C GLU A 320 5.25 23.97 3.45
N LEU A 321 5.32 22.73 2.95
CA LEU A 321 4.35 21.67 3.25
C LEU A 321 4.32 21.30 4.73
N SER A 322 5.48 21.20 5.39
CA SER A 322 5.54 20.92 6.84
C SER A 322 4.90 22.02 7.68
N LYS A 323 5.13 23.29 7.32
CA LYS A 323 4.45 24.43 7.96
C LYS A 323 2.94 24.38 7.71
N PHE A 324 2.55 24.16 6.45
CA PHE A 324 1.15 24.07 6.05
C PHE A 324 0.41 22.92 6.75
N GLU A 325 1.06 21.76 6.96
CA GLU A 325 0.49 20.63 7.71
C GLU A 325 0.06 21.05 9.11
N SER A 326 0.91 21.80 9.81
CA SER A 326 0.64 22.24 11.18
C SER A 326 -0.59 23.15 11.24
N GLU A 327 -0.66 24.15 10.35
CA GLU A 327 -1.81 25.05 10.23
C GLU A 327 -3.09 24.30 9.83
N TYR A 328 -2.98 23.37 8.89
CA TYR A 328 -4.09 22.54 8.42
C TYR A 328 -4.66 21.67 9.55
N ARG A 329 -3.80 20.99 10.32
CA ARG A 329 -4.23 20.14 11.45
C ARG A 329 -4.90 20.96 12.56
N GLU A 330 -4.43 22.18 12.83
CA GLU A 330 -5.06 23.08 13.80
C GLU A 330 -6.48 23.47 13.36
N VAL A 331 -6.65 23.87 12.10
CA VAL A 331 -7.96 24.23 11.54
C VAL A 331 -8.90 23.02 11.52
N LEU A 332 -8.40 21.84 11.14
CA LEU A 332 -9.17 20.60 11.13
C LEU A 332 -9.65 20.21 12.53
N ALA A 333 -8.81 20.38 13.56
CA ALA A 333 -9.19 20.13 14.95
C ALA A 333 -10.34 21.07 15.38
N LYS A 334 -10.22 22.37 15.12
CA LYS A 334 -11.27 23.37 15.42
C LYS A 334 -12.57 23.07 14.65
N PHE A 335 -12.47 22.71 13.37
CA PHE A 335 -13.63 22.32 12.57
C PHE A 335 -14.33 21.06 13.11
N THR A 336 -13.55 20.07 13.54
CA THR A 336 -14.05 18.81 14.11
C THR A 336 -14.77 19.08 15.44
N GLU A 337 -14.17 19.91 16.31
CA GLU A 337 -14.79 20.35 17.56
C GLU A 337 -16.13 21.06 17.32
N MET A 338 -16.15 22.04 16.41
CA MET A 338 -17.36 22.81 16.08
C MET A 338 -18.45 21.93 15.46
N THR A 339 -18.09 20.97 14.61
CA THR A 339 -19.04 20.03 14.00
C THR A 339 -19.61 19.07 15.04
N SER A 340 -18.79 18.61 15.99
CA SER A 340 -19.24 17.80 17.13
C SER A 340 -20.23 18.57 17.99
N LYS A 341 -19.89 19.81 18.36
CA LYS A 341 -20.78 20.70 19.13
C LYS A 341 -22.11 20.94 18.40
N TYR A 342 -22.07 21.28 17.12
CA TYR A 342 -23.28 21.44 16.29
C TYR A 342 -24.17 20.19 16.33
N THR A 343 -23.57 19.00 16.22
CA THR A 343 -24.30 17.73 16.27
C THR A 343 -24.92 17.48 17.65
N GLN A 344 -24.20 17.78 18.73
CA GLN A 344 -24.71 17.67 20.11
C GLN A 344 -25.89 18.61 20.36
N GLU A 345 -25.78 19.88 19.95
CA GLU A 345 -26.86 20.87 20.09
C GLU A 345 -28.11 20.45 19.30
N MET A 346 -27.92 19.94 18.07
CA MET A 346 -29.03 19.41 17.26
C MET A 346 -29.73 18.24 17.96
N GLN A 347 -28.98 17.28 18.49
CA GLN A 347 -29.53 16.14 19.24
C GLN A 347 -30.23 16.57 20.53
N ALA A 348 -29.69 17.58 21.24
CA ALA A 348 -30.31 18.12 22.44
C ALA A 348 -31.66 18.78 22.13
N ILE A 349 -31.74 19.59 21.07
CA ILE A 349 -32.98 20.22 20.62
C ILE A 349 -34.01 19.16 20.21
N ASP A 350 -33.61 18.15 19.41
CA ASP A 350 -34.49 17.06 19.01
C ASP A 350 -35.03 16.28 20.22
N GLY A 351 -34.17 16.05 21.24
CA GLY A 351 -34.54 15.45 22.51
C GLY A 351 -35.61 16.26 23.26
N LEU A 352 -35.40 17.57 23.41
CA LEU A 352 -36.35 18.49 24.07
C LEU A 352 -37.68 18.57 23.32
N LEU A 353 -37.66 18.60 21.98
CA LEU A 353 -38.87 18.62 21.16
C LEU A 353 -39.65 17.31 21.31
N LYS A 354 -38.96 16.17 21.40
CA LYS A 354 -39.58 14.87 21.65
C LYS A 354 -40.24 14.82 23.03
N GLU A 355 -39.53 15.24 24.09
CA GLU A 355 -40.08 15.31 25.46
C GLU A 355 -41.30 16.23 25.52
N ARG A 356 -41.22 17.41 24.90
CA ARG A 356 -42.36 18.33 24.78
C ARG A 356 -43.55 17.66 24.10
N ASN A 357 -43.32 16.91 23.02
CA ASN A 357 -44.38 16.23 22.30
C ASN A 357 -45.00 15.08 23.11
N GLU A 358 -44.20 14.38 23.93
CA GLU A 358 -44.68 13.36 24.88
C GLU A 358 -45.55 13.98 25.98
N ILE A 359 -45.15 15.12 26.54
CA ILE A 359 -45.97 15.89 27.51
C ILE A 359 -47.29 16.33 26.86
N HIS A 360 -47.24 16.90 25.66
CA HIS A 360 -48.44 17.28 24.91
C HIS A 360 -49.38 16.10 24.65
N ALA A 361 -48.81 14.95 24.31
CA ALA A 361 -49.54 13.71 24.14
C ALA A 361 -50.19 13.25 25.46
N SER A 362 -49.58 13.49 26.63
CA SER A 362 -50.15 13.12 27.93
C SER A 362 -51.44 13.86 28.30
N TYR A 363 -51.61 15.11 27.84
CA TYR A 363 -52.85 15.89 28.05
C TYR A 363 -54.00 15.44 27.14
N THR A 364 -53.68 14.87 25.98
CA THR A 364 -54.64 14.51 24.94
C THR A 364 -54.96 13.02 24.92
N ASN A 365 -54.00 12.18 25.28
CA ASN A 365 -54.18 10.75 25.42
C ASN A 365 -54.76 10.44 26.79
N ASN A 366 -56.02 10.04 26.83
CA ASN A 366 -56.53 9.35 28.01
C ASN A 366 -55.72 8.06 28.21
N PRO A 367 -55.12 7.84 29.39
CA PRO A 367 -54.45 6.58 29.66
C PRO A 367 -55.44 5.44 29.42
N PRO A 368 -55.03 4.35 28.76
CA PRO A 368 -55.93 3.23 28.55
C PRO A 368 -56.43 2.78 29.92
N LEU A 369 -57.75 2.81 30.11
CA LEU A 369 -58.41 2.30 31.32
C LEU A 369 -57.79 0.94 31.62
N LYS A 370 -57.14 0.81 32.78
CA LYS A 370 -56.65 -0.47 33.30
C LYS A 370 -57.85 -1.41 33.36
N ARG A 371 -58.06 -2.22 32.30
CA ARG A 371 -58.97 -3.36 32.36
C ARG A 371 -58.33 -4.32 33.35
N SER A 372 -58.87 -4.32 34.56
CA SER A 372 -58.74 -5.40 35.53
C SER A 372 -59.17 -6.68 34.83
N SER A 373 -58.20 -7.42 34.28
CA SER A 373 -58.46 -8.76 33.80
C SER A 373 -58.82 -9.63 35.01
N SER A 374 -60.02 -10.18 34.94
CA SER A 374 -60.71 -10.87 36.01
C SER A 374 -59.92 -12.07 36.53
N ARG A 375 -59.57 -12.06 37.82
CA ARG A 375 -59.32 -13.28 38.58
C ARG A 375 -60.67 -13.94 38.88
N ASN A 376 -60.97 -14.98 38.10
CA ASN A 376 -61.91 -16.09 38.35
C ASN A 376 -61.77 -17.00 37.10
N LYS A 377 -61.61 -18.32 37.13
CA LYS A 377 -61.72 -19.32 38.18
C LYS A 377 -61.25 -20.65 37.55
N ALA A 378 -60.47 -21.42 38.32
CA ALA A 378 -60.39 -22.88 38.35
C ALA A 378 -59.66 -23.71 37.26
N LYS A 379 -58.81 -24.60 37.82
CA LYS A 379 -58.42 -25.97 37.40
C LYS A 379 -57.18 -26.18 36.53
N SER A 380 -56.06 -26.26 37.24
CA SER A 380 -54.90 -27.18 37.11
C SER A 380 -55.29 -28.68 37.02
N PRO A 381 -54.35 -29.65 36.94
CA PRO A 381 -52.99 -29.70 36.34
C PRO A 381 -52.65 -31.05 35.62
N SER A 382 -51.55 -31.11 34.85
CA SER A 382 -50.57 -32.24 34.76
C SER A 382 -49.71 -32.09 33.48
N LYS A 383 -48.42 -31.76 33.60
CA LYS A 383 -47.24 -32.64 33.45
C LYS A 383 -47.35 -33.66 32.30
N VAL A 384 -46.44 -33.57 31.32
CA VAL A 384 -45.43 -34.60 30.95
C VAL A 384 -44.62 -34.12 29.72
N ALA A 385 -43.31 -34.32 29.78
CA ALA A 385 -42.31 -34.00 28.77
C ALA A 385 -42.16 -35.08 27.68
N LYS A 386 -41.72 -34.69 26.47
CA LYS A 386 -41.04 -35.49 25.41
C LYS A 386 -40.70 -34.52 24.25
N THR A 387 -39.45 -34.10 24.02
CA THR A 387 -38.39 -34.71 23.18
C THR A 387 -38.84 -35.27 21.81
N GLY A 388 -38.17 -34.84 20.72
CA GLY A 388 -38.26 -35.44 19.38
C GLY A 388 -38.31 -34.42 18.23
N THR A 389 -37.20 -33.83 17.74
CA THR A 389 -36.41 -34.20 16.54
C THR A 389 -37.14 -34.22 15.17
N GLU A 390 -36.45 -33.64 14.16
CA GLU A 390 -36.50 -33.92 12.70
C GLU A 390 -37.74 -33.42 11.90
N LYS A 391 -37.73 -33.06 10.60
CA LYS A 391 -36.74 -32.90 9.51
C LYS A 391 -37.47 -32.22 8.31
N HIS A 392 -36.71 -31.49 7.49
CA HIS A 392 -36.72 -31.41 6.01
C HIS A 392 -38.01 -31.38 5.14
N HIS A 393 -38.05 -30.43 4.18
CA HIS A 393 -38.31 -30.56 2.71
C HIS A 393 -38.88 -29.25 2.10
N GLN A 394 -38.09 -28.49 1.32
CA GLN A 394 -38.02 -28.49 -0.16
C GLN A 394 -39.34 -28.23 -0.91
N LYS A 395 -39.41 -27.09 -1.63
CA LYS A 395 -39.93 -27.06 -3.01
C LYS A 395 -39.53 -25.78 -3.77
N GLU A 396 -38.81 -25.99 -4.87
CA GLU A 396 -38.46 -25.04 -5.91
C GLU A 396 -39.67 -24.55 -6.71
N LYS A 397 -39.57 -23.36 -7.32
CA LYS A 397 -40.28 -23.05 -8.57
C LYS A 397 -39.45 -22.11 -9.47
N LYS A 398 -38.94 -22.70 -10.56
CA LYS A 398 -38.42 -22.09 -11.79
C LYS A 398 -39.49 -21.27 -12.51
N VAL A 399 -39.12 -20.11 -13.06
CA VAL A 399 -39.61 -19.62 -14.37
C VAL A 399 -38.44 -18.97 -15.11
N LYS A 400 -38.35 -19.30 -16.39
CA LYS A 400 -37.28 -19.08 -17.38
C LYS A 400 -37.92 -18.22 -18.47
N ASP A 401 -37.22 -17.21 -19.00
CA ASP A 401 -37.50 -16.69 -20.35
C ASP A 401 -36.22 -16.14 -20.99
N HIS A 402 -36.13 -16.40 -22.29
CA HIS A 402 -34.95 -16.44 -23.15
C HIS A 402 -35.30 -15.67 -24.44
N CYS A 403 -34.39 -14.86 -24.98
CA CYS A 403 -34.22 -14.55 -26.42
C CYS A 403 -32.96 -13.67 -26.55
N MET A 404 -31.86 -14.11 -27.20
CA MET A 404 -31.60 -14.18 -28.67
C MET A 404 -31.66 -12.79 -29.32
N GLU A 405 -30.78 -12.32 -30.22
CA GLU A 405 -29.47 -12.66 -30.81
C GLU A 405 -29.20 -11.52 -31.84
N GLY A 406 -27.95 -11.29 -32.30
CA GLY A 406 -27.64 -10.48 -33.50
C GLY A 406 -26.75 -9.24 -33.24
N CYS A 407 -25.41 -9.29 -33.42
CA CYS A 407 -24.61 -9.26 -34.65
C CYS A 407 -24.57 -7.88 -35.35
N GLY A 408 -23.37 -7.31 -35.56
CA GLY A 408 -23.16 -6.12 -36.41
C GLY A 408 -21.84 -5.40 -36.14
N SER A 409 -20.96 -5.41 -37.13
CA SER A 409 -19.54 -5.03 -37.15
C SER A 409 -19.29 -3.56 -37.51
N ASP A 410 -17.99 -3.20 -37.45
CA ASP A 410 -17.29 -2.22 -38.30
C ASP A 410 -16.87 -0.84 -37.73
N SER A 411 -15.56 -0.79 -37.46
CA SER A 411 -14.54 0.13 -37.99
C SER A 411 -14.51 1.63 -37.63
N ASP A 412 -13.26 2.03 -37.32
CA ASP A 412 -12.59 3.27 -37.70
C ASP A 412 -12.61 4.52 -36.77
N ASN A 413 -11.45 4.65 -36.11
CA ASN A 413 -10.46 5.72 -36.31
C ASN A 413 -10.46 6.95 -35.37
N SER A 414 -9.26 7.15 -34.81
CA SER A 414 -8.62 8.40 -34.37
C SER A 414 -9.42 9.42 -33.55
N SER A 415 -9.06 9.59 -32.27
CA SER A 415 -8.63 10.91 -31.73
C SER A 415 -8.30 10.84 -30.23
N GLU A 416 -7.14 11.41 -29.92
CA GLU A 416 -6.62 11.92 -28.64
C GLU A 416 -7.55 11.83 -27.41
N LYS A 417 -7.19 10.96 -26.45
CA LYS A 417 -7.68 11.06 -25.06
C LYS A 417 -6.59 11.57 -24.14
N LYS A 418 -6.62 12.89 -23.91
CA LYS A 418 -6.10 13.53 -22.69
C LYS A 418 -6.65 12.78 -21.47
N SER A 419 -5.75 12.19 -20.69
CA SER A 419 -6.02 11.63 -19.37
C SER A 419 -6.43 12.74 -18.40
N LYS A 420 -7.73 13.04 -18.35
CA LYS A 420 -8.35 13.72 -17.20
C LYS A 420 -8.63 12.65 -16.16
N GLU A 421 -7.69 12.43 -15.25
CA GLU A 421 -7.99 11.82 -13.95
C GLU A 421 -8.96 12.75 -13.21
N ARG A 422 -10.25 12.52 -13.40
CA ARG A 422 -11.31 13.10 -12.58
C ARG A 422 -11.35 12.30 -11.28
N PHE A 423 -10.61 12.77 -10.28
CA PHE A 423 -10.86 12.41 -8.89
C PHE A 423 -12.36 12.57 -8.58
N PRO A 424 -13.00 11.59 -7.91
CA PRO A 424 -14.39 11.72 -7.52
C PRO A 424 -14.48 12.85 -6.49
N ARG A 425 -14.98 14.01 -6.93
CA ARG A 425 -15.36 15.12 -6.04
C ARG A 425 -16.42 14.58 -5.08
N LYS A 426 -16.00 14.18 -3.87
CA LYS A 426 -16.90 13.99 -2.73
C LYS A 426 -17.72 15.28 -2.59
N LYS A 427 -19.03 15.18 -2.78
CA LYS A 427 -19.99 16.27 -2.58
C LYS A 427 -19.98 16.62 -1.09
N TRP A 428 -19.12 17.55 -0.70
CA TRP A 428 -19.19 18.15 0.63
C TRP A 428 -20.46 18.98 0.73
N LEU A 429 -21.09 18.87 1.90
CA LEU A 429 -22.42 19.36 2.26
C LEU A 429 -22.67 20.80 1.79
N ASN A 430 -23.72 21.00 0.99
CA ASN A 430 -24.34 22.30 0.78
C ASN A 430 -24.94 22.76 2.12
N LEU A 431 -24.18 23.45 2.96
CA LEU A 431 -24.74 24.27 4.04
C LEU A 431 -25.20 25.60 3.43
N PRO A 432 -26.51 25.90 3.39
CA PRO A 432 -26.99 27.17 2.88
C PRO A 432 -26.79 28.22 3.97
N PHE A 433 -25.64 28.88 4.00
CA PHE A 433 -25.48 30.12 4.76
C PHE A 433 -26.26 31.22 4.03
N LYS A 434 -27.54 31.38 4.35
CA LYS A 434 -28.22 32.67 4.15
C LYS A 434 -27.69 33.62 5.23
N LEU A 435 -26.59 34.29 4.95
CA LEU A 435 -26.12 35.43 5.73
C LEU A 435 -27.15 36.56 5.54
N ASP A 436 -27.97 36.82 6.57
CA ASP A 436 -28.83 37.99 6.59
C ASP A 436 -27.97 39.23 6.81
N ARG A 437 -27.88 40.11 5.80
CA ARG A 437 -27.04 41.33 5.79
C ARG A 437 -27.61 42.47 6.66
N ARG A 438 -28.34 42.15 7.73
CA ARG A 438 -28.96 43.14 8.61
C ARG A 438 -28.63 42.86 10.07
N LYS A 439 -27.38 43.15 10.46
CA LYS A 439 -27.00 43.65 11.80
C LYS A 439 -25.49 43.89 11.85
N THR A 440 -25.14 45.14 12.10
CA THR A 440 -23.81 45.58 12.56
C THR A 440 -23.75 45.41 14.07
N CYS A 441 -22.80 44.61 14.56
CA CYS A 441 -22.19 44.74 15.89
C CYS A 441 -20.74 44.27 15.77
#